data_AF-A0A972ADC7-F1
#
_entry.id   AF-A0A972ADC7-F1
#
_cell.length_a   1.000
_cell.length_b   1.000
_cell.length_c   1.000
_cell.angle_alpha   90.00
_cell.angle_beta   90.00
_cell.angle_gamma   90.00
#
_symmetry.space_group_name_H-M   'P 1'
#
loop_
_entity.id
_entity.type
_entity.pdbx_description
1 polymer ?
#
loop_
_entity_poly.entity_id
_entity_poly.type
_entity_poly.pdbx_seq_one_letter_code
_entity_poly.pdbx_strand_id
1 'polypeptide(L)'
;MFFIAFFGIQDREKHLGKCSNIICPSCGKLSRYEIHKYYRYFHIFFIPAFRWNVKYIVKIPCCGSLFELDPAIGREFEKNPGTEIREENLQRVNSYSPFRHCLNCNANVPPDFNYCPYCGAKL
;
A
#
# COMPACT_ATOMS: atom_id res chain seq x y z
N MET A 1 14.55 36.84 23.38
CA MET A 1 15.05 35.81 22.42
C MET A 1 13.89 34.88 22.11
N PHE A 2 13.45 34.80 20.85
CA PHE A 2 12.39 33.88 20.44
C PHE A 2 13.03 32.56 19.99
N PHE A 3 12.84 31.48 20.75
CA PHE A 3 13.13 30.12 20.29
C PHE A 3 11.93 29.64 19.48
N ILE A 4 12.05 29.68 18.16
CA ILE A 4 11.04 29.07 17.28
C ILE A 4 11.33 27.57 17.26
N ALA A 5 10.55 26.81 18.01
CA ALA A 5 10.58 25.35 17.93
C ALA A 5 9.85 24.92 16.64
N PHE A 6 10.56 24.26 15.73
CA PHE A 6 9.97 23.63 14.55
C PHE A 6 9.47 22.24 14.95
N PHE A 7 8.16 22.08 15.02
CA PHE A 7 7.48 20.80 15.23
C PHE A 7 6.57 20.47 14.06
N GLY A 8 6.39 19.17 13.77
CA GLY A 8 5.53 18.76 12.66
C GLY A 8 5.32 17.25 12.57
N ILE A 9 4.29 16.87 11.81
CA ILE A 9 3.96 15.48 11.48
C ILE A 9 4.38 15.22 10.04
N GLN A 10 5.11 14.14 9.79
CA GLN A 10 5.53 13.73 8.45
C GLN A 10 5.24 12.25 8.22
N ASP A 11 4.91 11.91 6.97
CA ASP A 11 4.80 10.54 6.49
C ASP A 11 6.17 10.07 5.96
N ARG A 12 6.52 8.81 6.21
CA ARG A 12 7.72 8.18 5.66
C ARG A 12 7.41 6.83 5.05
N GLU A 13 7.99 6.60 3.88
CA GLU A 13 8.08 5.29 3.24
C GLU A 13 9.51 4.74 3.38
N LYS A 14 9.66 3.46 3.70
CA LYS A 14 10.94 2.75 3.74
C LYS A 14 10.80 1.41 3.03
N HIS A 15 11.60 1.18 1.99
CA HIS A 15 11.72 -0.15 1.38
C HIS A 15 12.48 -1.09 2.33
N LEU A 16 11.90 -2.25 2.65
CA LEU A 16 12.47 -3.22 3.60
C LEU A 16 13.24 -4.33 2.89
N GLY A 17 12.77 -4.80 1.73
CA GLY A 17 13.37 -5.95 1.06
C GLY A 17 12.45 -6.57 0.02
N LYS A 18 12.91 -7.72 -0.51
CA LYS A 18 12.19 -8.47 -1.55
C LYS A 18 12.18 -9.96 -1.22
N CYS A 19 11.07 -10.61 -1.51
CA CYS A 19 10.95 -12.07 -1.41
C CYS A 19 10.70 -12.64 -2.81
N SER A 20 11.62 -13.46 -3.31
CA SER A 20 11.56 -14.07 -4.64
C SER A 20 10.80 -15.40 -4.64
N ASN A 21 10.44 -15.89 -5.82
CA ASN A 21 9.81 -17.20 -6.04
C ASN A 21 8.42 -17.34 -5.40
N ILE A 22 7.60 -16.28 -5.47
CA ILE A 22 6.25 -16.30 -4.92
C ILE A 22 5.22 -16.32 -6.04
N ILE A 23 4.18 -17.11 -5.88
CA ILE A 23 3.04 -17.14 -6.79
C ILE A 23 2.16 -15.94 -6.46
N CYS A 24 1.84 -15.11 -7.45
CA CYS A 24 1.01 -13.94 -7.21
C CYS A 24 -0.44 -14.38 -6.89
N PRO A 25 -0.99 -14.03 -5.72
CA PRO A 25 -2.38 -14.38 -5.37
C PRO A 25 -3.42 -13.69 -6.26
N SER A 26 -3.02 -12.63 -6.99
CA SER A 26 -3.91 -11.90 -7.91
C SER A 26 -4.01 -12.50 -9.30
N CYS A 27 -2.91 -13.06 -9.85
CA CYS A 27 -2.86 -13.48 -11.25
C CYS A 27 -2.19 -14.84 -11.49
N GLY A 28 -1.74 -15.52 -10.43
CA GLY A 28 -1.14 -16.86 -10.49
C GLY A 28 0.26 -16.93 -11.12
N LYS A 29 0.83 -15.79 -11.56
CA LYS A 29 2.18 -15.76 -12.15
C LYS A 29 3.25 -15.81 -11.08
N LEU A 30 4.37 -16.48 -11.37
CA LEU A 30 5.56 -16.45 -10.52
C LEU A 30 6.17 -15.05 -10.54
N SER A 31 6.38 -14.49 -9.36
CA SER A 31 6.84 -13.12 -9.18
C SER A 31 7.62 -13.00 -7.85
N ARG A 32 7.76 -11.75 -7.39
CA ARG A 32 8.40 -11.40 -6.14
C ARG A 32 7.54 -10.40 -5.39
N TYR A 33 7.65 -10.42 -4.07
CA TYR A 33 7.10 -9.38 -3.21
C TYR A 33 8.14 -8.28 -3.01
N GLU A 34 7.72 -7.03 -3.11
CA GLU A 34 8.50 -5.86 -2.70
C GLU A 34 7.82 -5.24 -1.49
N ILE A 35 8.50 -5.26 -0.34
CA ILE A 35 7.92 -4.89 0.95
C ILE A 35 8.31 -3.46 1.31
N HIS A 36 7.30 -2.63 1.57
CA HIS A 36 7.45 -1.23 1.95
C HIS A 36 6.79 -0.98 3.29
N LYS A 37 7.49 -0.28 4.18
CA LYS A 37 6.96 0.20 5.46
C LYS A 37 6.54 1.66 5.31
N TYR A 38 5.31 1.95 5.67
CA TYR A 38 4.77 3.30 5.77
C TYR A 38 4.53 3.63 7.24
N TYR A 39 4.94 4.81 7.68
CA TYR A 39 4.64 5.26 9.04
C TYR A 39 4.64 6.77 9.13
N ARG A 40 3.91 7.27 10.12
CA ARG A 40 3.90 8.68 10.47
C ARG A 40 4.82 8.92 11.64
N TYR A 41 5.49 10.06 11.65
CA TYR A 41 6.30 10.45 12.79
C TYR A 41 6.17 11.93 13.09
N PHE A 42 6.24 12.25 14.37
CA PHE A 42 6.35 13.59 14.89
C PHE A 42 7.82 13.93 15.05
N HIS A 43 8.25 15.09 14.57
CA HIS A 43 9.60 15.58 14.81
C HIS A 43 9.58 16.88 15.61
N ILE A 44 10.66 17.09 16.38
CA ILE A 44 10.96 18.34 17.06
C ILE A 44 12.39 18.68 16.66
N PHE A 45 12.62 19.86 16.10
CA PHE A 45 13.92 20.25 15.54
C PHE A 45 14.50 19.22 14.57
N PHE A 46 13.64 18.66 13.70
CA PHE A 46 14.00 17.61 12.73
C PHE A 46 14.38 16.24 13.32
N ILE A 47 14.38 16.08 14.65
CA ILE A 47 14.64 14.79 15.30
C ILE A 47 13.30 14.05 15.47
N PRO A 48 13.13 12.85 14.89
CA PRO A 48 11.88 12.08 15.01
C PRO A 48 11.69 11.60 16.45
N ALA A 49 10.66 12.10 17.13
CA ALA A 49 10.38 11.82 18.53
C ALA A 49 9.42 10.63 18.72
N PHE A 50 8.35 10.54 17.93
CA PHE A 50 7.33 9.51 18.07
C PHE A 50 6.89 8.98 16.71
N ARG A 51 6.64 7.67 16.59
CA ARG A 51 6.20 7.00 15.34
C ARG A 51 4.86 6.29 15.56
N TRP A 52 3.91 6.44 14.65
CA TRP A 52 2.60 5.78 14.71
C TRP A 52 2.06 5.46 13.31
N ASN A 53 0.88 4.83 13.25
CA ASN A 53 0.21 4.41 12.01
C ASN A 53 1.15 3.62 11.08
N VAL A 54 1.85 2.65 11.66
CA VAL A 54 2.80 1.80 10.94
C VAL A 54 2.01 0.79 10.12
N LYS A 55 2.25 0.78 8.81
CA LYS A 55 1.66 -0.14 7.85
C LYS A 55 2.74 -0.80 7.01
N TYR A 56 2.49 -2.02 6.58
CA TYR A 56 3.37 -2.77 5.70
C TYR A 56 2.62 -3.06 4.42
N ILE A 57 3.16 -2.61 3.29
CA ILE A 57 2.56 -2.78 1.98
C ILE A 57 3.47 -3.66 1.14
N VAL A 58 2.89 -4.71 0.57
CA VAL A 58 3.53 -5.58 -0.40
C VAL A 58 3.07 -5.15 -1.79
N LYS A 59 4.05 -4.81 -2.64
CA LYS A 59 3.85 -4.51 -4.05
C LYS A 59 4.29 -5.72 -4.86
N ILE A 60 3.45 -6.15 -5.81
CA ILE A 60 3.77 -7.26 -6.71
C ILE A 60 3.94 -6.74 -8.13
N PRO A 61 5.15 -6.77 -8.71
CA PRO A 61 5.41 -6.17 -10.02
C PRO A 61 4.63 -6.80 -11.20
N CYS A 62 4.25 -8.08 -11.12
CA CYS A 62 3.68 -8.79 -12.28
C CYS A 62 2.30 -8.28 -12.73
N CYS A 63 1.49 -7.74 -11.81
CA CYS A 63 0.18 -7.17 -12.11
C CYS A 63 -0.06 -5.82 -11.43
N GLY A 64 0.91 -5.32 -10.66
CA GLY A 64 0.78 -4.06 -9.93
C GLY A 64 -0.14 -4.12 -8.71
N SER A 65 -0.58 -5.32 -8.28
CA SER A 65 -1.45 -5.45 -7.12
C SER A 65 -0.73 -5.06 -5.82
N LEU A 66 -1.47 -4.43 -4.92
CA LEU A 66 -1.02 -4.01 -3.61
C LEU A 66 -1.71 -4.83 -2.52
N PHE A 67 -0.96 -5.25 -1.53
CA PHE A 67 -1.46 -5.96 -0.36
C PHE A 67 -0.97 -5.29 0.91
N GLU A 68 -1.81 -5.22 1.93
CA GLU A 68 -1.43 -4.83 3.28
C GLU A 68 -1.06 -6.11 4.03
N LEU A 69 0.15 -6.12 4.56
CA LEU A 69 0.71 -7.25 5.31
C LEU A 69 0.34 -7.10 6.77
N ASP A 70 0.03 -8.21 7.43
CA ASP A 70 -0.19 -8.25 8.87
C ASP A 70 0.96 -7.55 9.63
N PRO A 71 0.66 -6.59 10.52
CA PRO A 71 1.68 -5.84 11.23
C PRO A 71 2.65 -6.67 12.07
N ALA A 72 2.25 -7.83 12.57
CA ALA A 72 3.12 -8.72 13.34
C ALA A 72 4.20 -9.33 12.43
N ILE A 73 3.80 -9.87 11.28
CA ILE A 73 4.70 -10.44 10.28
C ILE A 73 5.60 -9.36 9.67
N GLY A 74 5.06 -8.16 9.40
CA GLY A 74 5.84 -7.03 8.91
C GLY A 74 6.95 -6.60 9.88
N ARG A 75 6.69 -6.62 11.19
CA ARG A 75 7.70 -6.34 12.23
C ARG A 75 8.75 -7.45 12.33
N GLU A 76 8.36 -8.70 12.12
CA GLU A 76 9.28 -9.83 12.08
C GLU A 76 10.22 -9.73 10.86
N PHE A 77 9.66 -9.40 9.70
CA PHE A 77 10.41 -9.18 8.47
C PHE A 77 11.44 -8.03 8.60
N GLU A 78 11.13 -6.98 9.36
CA GLU A 78 12.10 -5.91 9.67
C GLU A 78 13.33 -6.39 10.43
N LYS A 79 13.16 -7.39 11.32
CA LYS A 79 14.27 -7.98 12.08
C LYS A 79 15.00 -9.02 11.24
N ASN A 80 14.25 -9.85 10.54
CA ASN A 80 14.73 -10.99 9.77
C ASN A 80 14.18 -10.94 8.33
N PRO A 81 14.95 -10.41 7.37
CA PRO A 81 14.53 -10.32 5.96
C PRO A 81 14.27 -11.67 5.25
N GLY A 82 14.55 -12.80 5.91
CA GLY A 82 14.24 -14.15 5.43
C GLY A 82 12.89 -14.70 5.92
N THR A 83 12.09 -13.89 6.62
CA THR A 83 10.77 -14.33 7.12
C THR A 83 9.84 -14.66 5.94
N GLU A 84 9.21 -15.82 5.99
CA GLU A 84 8.29 -16.27 4.96
C GLU A 84 6.95 -15.52 5.06
N ILE A 85 6.51 -14.92 3.94
CA ILE A 85 5.24 -14.21 3.86
C ILE A 85 4.22 -15.10 3.16
N ARG A 86 3.25 -15.58 3.93
CA ARG A 86 2.14 -16.42 3.45
C ARG A 86 0.97 -15.57 2.95
N GLU A 87 0.19 -16.12 2.03
CA GLU A 87 -0.99 -15.45 1.45
C GLU A 87 -2.06 -15.11 2.49
N GLU A 88 -2.21 -15.93 3.53
CA GLU A 88 -3.15 -15.72 4.64
C GLU A 88 -2.90 -14.42 5.43
N ASN A 89 -1.65 -13.93 5.41
CA ASN A 89 -1.24 -12.71 6.10
C ASN A 89 -1.34 -11.47 5.20
N LEU A 90 -1.84 -11.63 3.96
CA LEU A 90 -1.98 -10.57 2.98
C LEU A 90 -3.45 -10.19 2.83
N GLN A 91 -3.77 -8.95 3.21
CA GLN A 91 -5.05 -8.35 2.90
C GLN A 91 -4.91 -7.59 1.60
N ARG A 92 -5.70 -7.95 0.58
CA ARG A 92 -5.69 -7.20 -0.68
C ARG A 92 -6.07 -5.76 -0.37
N VAL A 93 -5.16 -4.83 -0.65
CA VAL A 93 -5.54 -3.43 -0.75
C VAL A 93 -6.32 -3.36 -2.04
N ASN A 94 -7.64 -3.42 -1.93
CA ASN A 94 -8.45 -2.88 -3.00
C ASN A 94 -7.98 -1.43 -3.11
N SER A 95 -7.15 -1.17 -4.09
CA SER A 95 -7.11 0.13 -4.73
C SER A 95 -8.58 0.37 -5.05
N TYR A 96 -9.29 1.08 -4.17
CA TYR A 96 -10.49 1.78 -4.55
C TYR A 96 -9.98 2.67 -5.67
N SER A 97 -9.99 2.15 -6.90
CA SER A 97 -9.93 3.01 -8.06
C SER A 97 -11.13 3.91 -7.82
N PRO A 98 -10.92 5.22 -7.61
CA PRO A 98 -12.02 6.14 -7.45
C PRO A 98 -12.83 6.27 -8.76
N PHE A 99 -12.59 5.37 -9.73
CA PHE A 99 -13.26 5.27 -10.99
C PHE A 99 -13.52 3.79 -11.32
N ARG A 100 -14.76 3.46 -11.66
CA ARG A 100 -15.15 2.29 -12.44
C ARG A 100 -14.95 2.57 -13.92
N HIS A 101 -14.61 1.56 -14.70
CA HIS A 101 -14.59 1.68 -16.16
C HIS A 101 -15.94 1.24 -16.72
N CYS A 102 -16.50 2.04 -17.62
CA CYS A 102 -17.67 1.61 -18.38
C CYS A 102 -17.27 0.59 -19.46
N LEU A 103 -17.85 -0.61 -19.43
CA LEU A 103 -17.57 -1.65 -20.45
C LEU A 103 -18.02 -1.28 -21.86
N ASN A 104 -18.92 -0.30 -22.01
CA ASN A 104 -19.49 0.09 -23.30
C ASN A 104 -18.68 1.20 -24.01
N CYS A 105 -18.27 2.24 -23.28
CA CYS A 105 -17.53 3.38 -23.85
C CYS A 105 -16.10 3.54 -23.30
N ASN A 106 -15.67 2.64 -22.42
CA ASN A 106 -14.37 2.63 -21.75
C ASN A 106 -14.04 3.87 -20.90
N ALA A 107 -15.02 4.74 -20.66
CA ALA A 107 -14.85 5.95 -19.85
C ALA A 107 -14.62 5.61 -18.37
N ASN A 108 -13.77 6.40 -17.73
CA ASN A 108 -13.60 6.41 -16.27
C ASN A 108 -14.81 7.10 -15.63
N VAL A 109 -15.54 6.41 -14.77
CA VAL A 109 -16.71 6.94 -14.07
C VAL A 109 -16.54 6.79 -12.56
N PRO A 110 -16.74 7.84 -11.75
CA PRO A 110 -16.71 7.73 -10.30
C PRO A 110 -17.66 6.64 -9.77
N PRO A 111 -17.32 5.93 -8.67
CA PRO A 111 -18.09 4.81 -8.15
C PRO A 111 -19.50 5.20 -7.70
N ASP A 112 -19.78 6.49 -7.48
CA ASP A 112 -21.07 7.03 -7.05
C ASP A 112 -22.19 6.88 -8.10
N PHE A 113 -21.84 6.63 -9.37
CA PHE A 113 -22.82 6.50 -10.45
C PHE A 113 -23.22 5.04 -10.71
N ASN A 114 -24.53 4.78 -10.83
CA ASN A 114 -25.06 3.46 -11.22
C ASN A 114 -25.08 3.24 -12.75
N TYR A 115 -25.03 4.32 -13.53
CA TYR A 115 -25.03 4.32 -14.99
C TYR A 115 -23.95 5.28 -15.50
N CYS A 116 -23.36 4.97 -16.66
CA CYS A 116 -22.32 5.79 -17.27
C CYS A 116 -22.91 7.13 -17.75
N PRO A 117 -22.40 8.29 -17.30
CA PRO A 117 -22.92 9.59 -17.73
C PRO A 117 -22.65 9.90 -19.20
N TYR A 118 -21.73 9.17 -19.84
CA TYR A 118 -21.34 9.40 -21.24
C TYR A 118 -22.12 8.54 -22.24
N CYS A 119 -22.62 7.36 -21.83
CA CYS A 119 -23.29 6.43 -22.75
C CYS A 119 -24.55 5.76 -22.21
N GLY A 120 -24.94 6.02 -20.96
CA GLY A 120 -26.15 5.47 -20.33
C GLY A 120 -26.08 3.97 -19.98
N ALA A 121 -24.97 3.27 -20.29
CA ALA A 121 -24.80 1.86 -19.95
C ALA A 121 -24.64 1.66 -18.43
N LYS A 122 -25.12 0.53 -17.91
CA LYS A 122 -24.97 0.16 -16.50
C LYS A 122 -23.50 -0.10 -16.14
N LEU A 123 -23.06 0.44 -14.99
CA LEU A 123 -21.69 0.34 -14.46
C LEU A 123 -21.52 -0.76 -13.41
#